data_AF-A0A1W1VJX9-F1
#
_entry.id   AF-A0A1W1VJX9-F1
#
_cell.length_a   1.000
_cell.length_b   1.000
_cell.length_c   1.000
_cell.angle_alpha   90.00
_cell.angle_beta   90.00
_cell.angle_gamma   90.00
#
_symmetry.space_group_name_H-M   'P 1'
#
loop_
_entity.id
_entity.type
_entity.pdbx_description
1 polymer ?
#
loop_
_entity_poly.entity_id
_entity_poly.type
_entity_poly.pdbx_seq_one_letter_code
_entity_poly.pdbx_strand_id
1 'polypeptide(L)'
;MRDEALRRGQAPFLLPSAVLKDGTPSPSALAALRKRTLYPPTKWAEELDDSKSVRGLLTVTFAGSFPGGGWAVLLLRAKRGKDVPVDATYGPLHPLGHNPQVRGWQPFVLPLGTLLTPDLTITLNIDAPLSRCLLGRGGTGGNLPPGGL
;
A
#
# COMPACT_ATOMS: atom_id res chain seq x y z
N MET A 1 -19.59 -18.48 -0.60
CA MET A 1 -18.49 -18.17 -1.54
C MET A 1 -17.21 -18.69 -0.91
N ARG A 2 -16.49 -19.60 -1.56
CA ARG A 2 -15.20 -20.11 -1.05
C ARG A 2 -14.13 -19.14 -1.50
N ASP A 3 -13.44 -18.53 -0.54
CA ASP A 3 -12.24 -17.74 -0.81
C ASP A 3 -11.25 -18.60 -1.59
N GLU A 4 -10.85 -18.12 -2.76
CA GLU A 4 -9.90 -18.80 -3.63
C GLU A 4 -8.55 -18.88 -2.90
N ALA A 5 -8.09 -20.09 -2.62
CA ALA A 5 -6.86 -20.31 -1.86
C ALA A 5 -5.65 -19.77 -2.64
N LEU A 6 -4.95 -18.80 -2.07
CA LEU A 6 -3.68 -18.31 -2.61
C LEU A 6 -2.71 -19.47 -2.79
N ARG A 7 -2.06 -19.55 -3.96
CA ARG A 7 -1.06 -20.60 -4.23
C ARG A 7 0.10 -20.44 -3.24
N ARG A 8 0.61 -21.56 -2.73
CA ARG A 8 1.76 -21.60 -1.81
C ARG A 8 2.95 -20.85 -2.44
N GLY A 9 3.32 -19.70 -1.86
CA GLY A 9 4.42 -18.84 -2.34
C GLY A 9 3.96 -17.57 -3.07
N GLN A 10 2.67 -17.41 -3.37
CA GLN A 10 2.12 -16.17 -3.92
C GLN A 10 1.87 -15.21 -2.76
N ALA A 11 2.62 -14.11 -2.72
CA ALA A 11 2.32 -13.04 -1.78
C ALA A 11 0.94 -12.47 -2.15
N PRO A 12 0.00 -12.28 -1.20
CA PRO A 12 -1.28 -11.62 -1.46
C PRO A 12 -1.14 -10.18 -1.99
N PHE A 13 0.09 -9.64 -1.95
CA PHE A 13 0.43 -8.29 -2.33
C PHE A 13 1.59 -8.27 -3.33
N LEU A 14 1.47 -7.42 -4.33
CA LEU A 14 2.57 -7.01 -5.18
C LEU A 14 3.41 -5.96 -4.46
N LEU A 15 4.72 -6.14 -4.55
CA LEU A 15 5.71 -5.18 -4.08
C LEU A 15 6.03 -4.18 -5.20
N PRO A 16 6.41 -2.93 -4.87
CA PRO A 16 6.92 -2.00 -5.85
C PRO A 16 8.12 -2.60 -6.61
N SER A 17 8.11 -2.46 -7.94
CA SER A 17 9.22 -2.84 -8.82
C SER A 17 10.12 -1.64 -9.12
N ALA A 18 9.56 -0.43 -9.19
CA ALA A 18 10.31 0.81 -9.38
C ALA A 18 9.65 1.97 -8.61
N VAL A 19 10.47 2.96 -8.24
CA VAL A 19 10.02 4.22 -7.64
C VAL A 19 10.79 5.38 -8.25
N LEU A 20 10.06 6.37 -8.77
CA LEU A 20 10.59 7.70 -9.03
C LEU A 20 10.25 8.59 -7.84
N LYS A 21 11.22 9.37 -7.37
CA LYS A 21 11.01 10.45 -6.41
C LYS A 21 11.30 11.76 -7.12
N ASP A 22 10.32 12.66 -7.13
CA ASP A 22 10.41 13.94 -7.82
C ASP A 22 10.85 13.77 -9.30
N GLY A 23 10.31 12.74 -9.97
CA GLY A 23 10.61 12.38 -11.37
C GLY A 23 11.91 11.59 -11.62
N THR A 24 12.73 11.35 -10.59
CA THR A 24 14.03 10.66 -10.73
C THR A 24 14.02 9.27 -10.10
N PRO A 25 14.57 8.22 -10.75
CA PRO A 25 14.69 6.89 -10.15
C PRO A 25 15.40 6.92 -8.79
N SER A 26 14.77 6.33 -7.77
CA SER A 26 15.27 6.36 -6.39
C SER A 26 15.35 4.95 -5.78
N PRO A 27 16.54 4.31 -5.80
CA PRO A 27 16.76 3.02 -5.15
C PRO A 27 16.49 3.04 -3.64
N SER A 28 16.78 4.18 -2.98
CA SER A 28 16.52 4.35 -1.55
C SER A 28 15.02 4.43 -1.23
N ALA A 29 14.23 5.14 -2.05
CA ALA A 29 12.78 5.15 -1.93
C ALA A 29 12.18 3.77 -2.19
N LEU A 30 12.67 3.06 -3.23
CA LEU A 30 12.24 1.69 -3.50
C LEU A 30 12.52 0.78 -2.30
N ALA A 31 13.73 0.80 -1.74
CA ALA A 31 14.08 0.00 -0.56
C ALA A 31 13.24 0.38 0.68
N ALA A 32 12.90 1.66 0.84
CA ALA A 32 12.04 2.12 1.91
C ALA A 32 10.60 1.61 1.78
N LEU A 33 10.08 1.42 0.56
CA LEU A 33 8.67 1.02 0.32
C LEU A 33 8.48 -0.48 0.13
N ARG A 34 9.47 -1.18 -0.42
CA ARG A 34 9.40 -2.59 -0.85
C ARG A 34 9.57 -3.57 0.31
N LYS A 35 8.71 -3.48 1.31
CA LYS A 35 8.74 -4.31 2.53
C LYS A 35 7.56 -5.26 2.58
N ARG A 36 7.80 -6.52 2.96
CA ARG A 36 6.76 -7.56 3.01
C ARG A 36 5.86 -7.42 4.26
N THR A 37 4.63 -7.89 4.17
CA THR A 37 3.75 -8.16 5.32
C THR A 37 3.94 -9.59 5.80
N LEU A 38 4.00 -9.81 7.11
CA LEU A 38 3.96 -11.14 7.68
C LEU A 38 2.52 -11.67 7.62
N TYR A 39 2.29 -12.76 6.90
CA TYR A 39 1.07 -13.56 7.01
C TYR A 39 1.44 -14.93 7.61
N PRO A 40 0.82 -15.33 8.73
CA PRO A 40 0.84 -16.73 9.16
C PRO A 40 0.17 -17.56 8.04
N PRO A 41 0.69 -18.73 7.61
CA PRO A 41 1.55 -19.66 8.35
C PRO A 41 3.04 -19.67 7.94
N THR A 42 3.46 -18.72 7.11
CA THR A 42 4.84 -18.67 6.60
C THR A 42 5.78 -17.99 7.60
N LYS A 43 6.80 -18.74 8.07
CA LYS A 43 7.89 -18.32 8.97
C LYS A 43 8.84 -17.27 8.34
N TRP A 44 8.31 -16.27 7.63
CA TRP A 44 9.12 -15.18 7.10
C TRP A 44 9.42 -14.17 8.21
N ALA A 45 10.65 -13.66 8.26
CA ALA A 45 10.96 -12.56 9.17
C ALA A 45 10.13 -11.33 8.76
N GLU A 46 9.50 -10.68 9.73
CA GLU A 46 8.82 -9.42 9.50
C GLU A 46 9.86 -8.34 9.19
N GLU A 47 9.77 -7.75 7.99
CA GLU A 47 10.67 -6.67 7.54
C GLU A 47 10.10 -5.27 7.91
N LEU A 48 9.36 -5.15 9.00
CA LEU A 48 8.85 -3.85 9.47
C LEU A 48 9.99 -3.01 10.08
N ASP A 49 10.81 -2.43 9.22
CA ASP A 49 11.81 -1.44 9.59
C ASP A 49 11.32 -0.04 9.22
N ASP A 50 10.69 0.65 10.16
CA ASP A 50 10.20 2.02 9.97
C ASP A 50 11.32 3.08 10.01
N SER A 51 12.60 2.70 10.22
CA SER A 51 13.74 3.64 10.20
C SER A 51 14.00 4.19 8.78
N LYS A 52 13.69 3.39 7.75
CA LYS A 52 13.78 3.78 6.34
C LYS A 52 12.42 4.22 5.84
N SER A 53 12.31 5.50 5.50
CA SER A 53 11.07 6.11 5.02
C SER A 53 11.33 7.15 3.93
N VAL A 54 10.30 7.48 3.17
CA VAL A 54 10.34 8.45 2.07
C VAL A 54 9.15 9.43 2.17
N ARG A 55 9.30 10.62 1.59
CA ARG A 55 8.28 11.68 1.50
C ARG A 55 8.36 12.38 0.14
N GLY A 56 7.34 13.15 -0.21
CA GLY A 56 7.26 13.99 -1.40
C GLY A 56 6.47 13.33 -2.53
N LEU A 57 6.77 13.73 -3.77
CA LEU A 57 6.12 13.21 -4.96
C LEU A 57 6.75 11.89 -5.38
N LEU A 58 5.96 10.82 -5.36
CA LEU A 58 6.37 9.45 -5.62
C LEU A 58 5.59 8.88 -6.79
N THR A 59 6.27 8.38 -7.80
CA THR A 59 5.68 7.54 -8.84
C THR A 59 6.10 6.10 -8.57
N VAL A 60 5.17 5.27 -8.14
CA VAL A 60 5.40 3.89 -7.73
C VAL A 60 4.86 2.96 -8.80
N THR A 61 5.73 2.11 -9.34
CA THR A 61 5.36 1.09 -10.34
C THR A 61 5.34 -0.28 -9.68
N PHE A 62 4.32 -1.07 -10.02
CA PHE A 62 4.18 -2.48 -9.66
C PHE A 62 4.23 -3.30 -10.95
N ALA A 63 5.05 -4.35 -10.93
CA ALA A 63 5.16 -5.30 -12.04
C ALA A 63 4.65 -6.67 -11.61
N GLY A 64 4.01 -7.37 -12.54
CA GLY A 64 3.54 -8.75 -12.39
C GLY A 64 2.02 -8.88 -12.38
N SER A 65 1.51 -10.10 -12.55
CA SER A 65 0.07 -10.35 -12.61
C SER A 65 -0.60 -10.02 -11.28
N PHE A 66 -1.54 -9.07 -11.32
CA PHE A 66 -2.43 -8.81 -10.19
C PHE A 66 -3.15 -10.11 -9.79
N PRO A 67 -3.11 -10.51 -8.50
CA PRO A 67 -3.64 -11.81 -8.08
C PRO A 67 -5.17 -11.83 -8.15
N GLY A 68 -5.72 -12.40 -9.23
CA GLY A 68 -7.16 -12.55 -9.47
C GLY A 68 -7.85 -11.27 -9.94
N GLY A 69 -9.06 -11.40 -10.49
CA GLY A 69 -9.90 -10.24 -10.83
C GLY A 69 -10.44 -9.51 -9.59
N GLY A 70 -10.82 -8.25 -9.71
CA GLY A 70 -11.52 -7.50 -8.64
C GLY A 70 -11.03 -6.08 -8.40
N TRP A 71 -11.45 -5.50 -7.27
CA TRP A 71 -11.02 -4.18 -6.81
C TRP A 71 -9.62 -4.23 -6.21
N ALA A 72 -8.78 -3.27 -6.60
CA ALA A 72 -7.44 -3.11 -6.08
C ALA A 72 -7.36 -2.01 -5.03
N VAL A 73 -6.41 -2.19 -4.12
CA VAL A 73 -6.11 -1.25 -3.06
C VAL A 73 -4.60 -1.13 -2.91
N LEU A 74 -4.11 0.06 -2.57
CA LEU A 74 -2.80 0.20 -1.95
C LEU A 74 -2.92 0.09 -0.45
N LEU A 75 -2.09 -0.77 0.16
CA LEU A 75 -1.83 -0.75 1.59
C LEU A 75 -0.54 0.02 1.85
N LEU A 76 -0.66 1.05 2.66
CA LEU A 76 0.41 1.99 2.96
C LEU A 76 0.73 1.93 4.46
N ARG A 77 1.98 2.19 4.84
CA ARG A 77 2.34 2.45 6.24
C ARG A 77 2.98 3.82 6.33
N ALA A 78 2.26 4.77 6.90
CA ALA A 78 2.67 6.16 6.99
C ALA A 78 2.70 6.63 8.45
N LYS A 79 3.61 7.56 8.77
CA LYS A 79 3.70 8.15 10.10
C LYS A 79 2.70 9.29 10.22
N ARG A 80 1.62 9.06 10.97
CA ARG A 80 0.60 10.06 11.26
C ARG A 80 1.12 11.12 12.23
N GLY A 81 1.11 12.36 11.76
CA GLY A 81 1.33 13.56 12.56
C GLY A 81 0.02 14.14 13.06
N LYS A 82 -0.41 15.29 12.50
CA LYS A 82 -1.77 15.83 12.71
C LYS A 82 -2.71 15.32 11.61
N ASP A 83 -2.30 15.49 10.36
CA ASP A 83 -2.93 14.93 9.17
C ASP A 83 -1.89 14.25 8.28
N VAL A 84 -2.32 13.28 7.48
CA VAL A 84 -1.53 12.68 6.41
C VAL A 84 -2.11 13.23 5.11
N PRO A 85 -1.73 14.45 4.69
CA PRO A 85 -2.18 14.96 3.41
C PRO A 85 -1.58 14.07 2.34
N VAL A 86 -2.46 13.49 1.54
CA VAL A 86 -2.07 12.76 0.33
C VAL A 86 -2.93 13.28 -0.79
N ASP A 87 -2.28 13.87 -1.78
CA ASP A 87 -2.89 14.01 -3.09
C ASP A 87 -2.56 12.73 -3.87
N ALA A 88 -3.57 11.87 -3.97
CA ALA A 88 -3.50 10.68 -4.78
C ALA A 88 -4.53 10.78 -5.89
N THR A 89 -4.12 10.45 -7.10
CA THR A 89 -4.97 10.42 -8.30
C THR A 89 -6.26 9.58 -8.11
N TYR A 90 -6.26 8.68 -7.13
CA TYR A 90 -7.33 7.71 -6.88
C TYR A 90 -8.24 8.04 -5.67
N GLY A 91 -8.06 9.21 -5.04
CA GLY A 91 -8.91 9.67 -3.92
C GLY A 91 -8.23 9.62 -2.55
N PRO A 92 -9.00 9.69 -1.45
CA PRO A 92 -8.43 9.84 -0.11
C PRO A 92 -7.81 8.54 0.43
N LEU A 93 -6.78 8.69 1.26
CA LEU A 93 -6.28 7.60 2.11
C LEU A 93 -7.19 7.41 3.32
N HIS A 94 -7.55 6.17 3.60
CA HIS A 94 -8.32 5.79 4.77
C HIS A 94 -7.40 5.12 5.80
N PRO A 95 -7.34 5.60 7.05
CA PRO A 95 -6.57 4.92 8.09
C PRO A 95 -7.20 3.56 8.40
N LEU A 96 -6.37 2.56 8.63
CA LEU A 96 -6.78 1.22 9.06
C LEU A 96 -6.49 1.02 10.55
N GLY A 97 -7.29 0.19 11.20
CA GLY A 97 -7.08 -0.20 12.60
C GLY A 97 -7.98 0.52 13.60
N HIS A 98 -7.84 0.14 14.87
CA HIS A 98 -8.82 0.48 15.90
C HIS A 98 -8.67 1.88 16.50
N ASN A 99 -7.48 2.49 16.37
CA ASN A 99 -7.18 3.81 16.90
C ASN A 99 -6.55 4.68 15.81
N PRO A 100 -7.28 4.97 14.72
CA PRO A 100 -6.72 5.63 13.55
C PRO A 100 -6.15 7.02 13.91
N GLN A 101 -6.72 7.69 14.91
CA GLN A 101 -6.41 9.06 15.33
C GLN A 101 -5.10 9.21 16.12
N VAL A 102 -4.45 8.11 16.51
CA VAL A 102 -3.23 8.15 17.34
C VAL A 102 -2.00 8.45 16.50
N ARG A 103 -1.14 9.35 17.01
CA ARG A 103 0.16 9.67 16.40
C ARG A 103 1.05 8.44 16.29
N GLY A 104 1.85 8.39 15.23
CA GLY A 104 2.82 7.31 15.01
C GLY A 104 2.59 6.57 13.70
N TRP A 105 3.23 5.43 13.54
CA TRP A 105 3.16 4.63 12.31
C TRP A 105 1.84 3.87 12.23
N GLN A 106 0.99 4.27 11.29
CA GLN A 106 -0.33 3.69 11.09
C GLN A 106 -0.44 3.05 9.70
N PRO A 107 -1.19 1.94 9.57
CA PRO A 107 -1.57 1.42 8.28
C PRO A 107 -2.66 2.31 7.65
N PHE A 108 -2.61 2.49 6.35
CA PHE A 108 -3.62 3.17 5.55
C PHE A 108 -3.98 2.33 4.33
N VAL A 109 -5.17 2.54 3.79
CA VAL A 109 -5.63 1.97 2.53
C VAL A 109 -6.01 3.08 1.56
N LEU A 110 -5.59 2.96 0.31
CA LEU A 110 -6.06 3.77 -0.81
C LEU A 110 -6.78 2.85 -1.81
N PRO A 111 -8.10 2.94 -1.94
CA PRO A 111 -8.84 2.24 -2.98
C PRO A 111 -8.42 2.74 -4.37
N LEU A 112 -8.10 1.82 -5.28
CA LEU A 112 -7.74 2.15 -6.67
C LEU A 112 -8.86 1.85 -7.66
N GLY A 113 -9.87 1.10 -7.23
CA GLY A 113 -10.92 0.61 -8.10
C GLY A 113 -10.48 -0.62 -8.90
N THR A 114 -11.17 -0.88 -10.01
CA THR A 114 -10.93 -2.08 -10.83
C THR A 114 -9.74 -1.82 -11.74
N LEU A 115 -8.69 -2.63 -11.64
CA LEU A 115 -7.52 -2.48 -12.51
C LEU A 115 -7.77 -3.14 -13.86
N LEU A 116 -7.47 -2.39 -14.91
CA LEU A 116 -7.61 -2.83 -16.30
C LEU A 116 -6.28 -3.31 -16.92
N THR A 117 -5.15 -3.07 -16.24
CA THR A 117 -3.81 -3.36 -16.77
C THR A 117 -2.99 -4.24 -15.83
N PRO A 118 -2.07 -5.06 -16.39
CA PRO A 118 -1.21 -5.94 -15.60
C PRO A 118 -0.12 -5.16 -14.85
N ASP A 119 0.44 -4.12 -15.47
CA ASP A 119 1.39 -3.22 -14.83
C ASP A 119 0.66 -1.94 -14.40
N LEU A 120 0.96 -1.50 -13.18
CA LEU A 120 0.29 -0.35 -12.57
C LEU A 120 1.31 0.65 -12.06
N THR A 121 1.16 1.89 -12.50
CA THR A 121 1.97 3.02 -12.02
C THR A 121 1.05 4.03 -11.35
N ILE A 122 1.38 4.42 -10.13
CA ILE A 122 0.58 5.31 -9.30
C ILE A 122 1.45 6.46 -8.84
N THR A 123 0.90 7.67 -8.93
CA THR A 123 1.53 8.87 -8.39
C THR A 123 0.89 9.24 -7.06
N LEU A 124 1.71 9.44 -6.04
CA LEU A 124 1.32 9.84 -4.69
C LEU A 124 2.15 11.05 -4.30
N ASN A 125 1.50 12.15 -3.93
CA ASN A 125 2.19 13.24 -3.23
C ASN A 125 1.90 13.11 -1.74
N ILE A 126 2.92 12.78 -0.93
CA ILE A 126 2.76 12.50 0.50
C ILE A 126 3.76 13.25 1.37
N ASP A 127 3.26 14.11 2.25
CA ASP A 127 4.12 14.89 3.17
C ASP A 127 4.50 14.11 4.43
N ALA A 128 3.78 13.02 4.72
CA ALA A 128 4.08 12.14 5.83
C ALA A 128 5.19 11.13 5.45
N PRO A 129 6.06 10.73 6.40
CA PRO A 129 6.96 9.60 6.19
C PRO A 129 6.17 8.34 5.79
N LEU A 130 6.53 7.74 4.66
CA LEU A 130 5.98 6.47 4.17
C LEU A 130 7.06 5.39 4.25
N SER A 131 6.78 4.28 4.90
CA SER A 131 7.71 3.17 5.13
C SER A 131 7.29 1.87 4.45
N ARG A 132 6.13 1.83 3.78
CA ARG A 132 5.68 0.65 3.03
C ARG A 132 4.61 1.03 2.02
N CYS A 133 4.67 0.41 0.85
CA CYS A 133 3.62 0.49 -0.16
C CYS A 133 3.43 -0.88 -0.79
N LEU A 134 2.20 -1.39 -0.75
CA LEU A 134 1.83 -2.73 -1.24
C LEU A 134 0.59 -2.62 -2.09
N LEU A 135 0.56 -3.29 -3.24
CA LEU A 135 -0.63 -3.39 -4.06
C LEU A 135 -1.31 -4.72 -3.78
N GLY A 136 -2.58 -4.70 -3.39
CA GLY A 136 -3.35 -5.89 -3.06
C GLY A 136 -4.77 -5.82 -3.56
N ARG A 137 -5.51 -6.88 -3.23
CA ARG A 137 -6.94 -7.00 -3.53
C ARG A 137 -7.78 -6.46 -2.37
N GLY A 138 -8.78 -5.63 -2.69
CA GLY A 138 -9.87 -5.24 -1.81
C GLY A 138 -11.07 -6.17 -1.95
N GLY A 139 -11.93 -6.21 -0.94
CA GLY A 139 -13.23 -6.90 -1.03
C GLY A 139 -14.16 -6.21 -2.02
N THR A 140 -14.97 -6.98 -2.75
CA THR A 140 -16.06 -6.46 -3.57
C THR A 140 -17.19 -5.99 -2.66
N GLY A 141 -17.36 -4.68 -2.47
CA GLY A 141 -18.49 -4.15 -1.72
C GLY A 141 -18.42 -2.63 -1.53
N GLY A 142 -19.31 -1.91 -2.19
CA GLY A 142 -19.47 -0.45 -2.12
C GLY A 142 -19.97 0.07 -0.76
N ASN A 143 -19.19 -0.16 0.29
CA ASN A 143 -19.31 0.52 1.58
C ASN A 143 -17.92 0.53 2.23
N LEU A 144 -17.10 1.53 1.90
CA LEU A 144 -16.14 2.00 2.88
C LEU A 144 -16.97 2.62 4.00
N PRO A 145 -16.90 2.12 5.25
CA PRO A 145 -17.70 2.70 6.32
C PRO A 145 -17.35 4.19 6.46
N PRO A 146 -18.34 5.09 6.57
CA PRO A 146 -18.10 6.49 6.88
C PRO A 146 -17.74 6.59 8.37
N GLY A 147 -16.56 6.11 8.75
CA GLY A 147 -16.18 5.93 10.16
C GLY A 147 -17.00 4.81 10.83
N GLY A 148 -16.33 3.81 11.37
CA GLY A 148 -17.01 2.77 12.13
C GLY A 148 -16.10 1.59 12.44
N LEU A 149 -15.44 1.67 13.59
CA LEU A 149 -15.57 0.60 14.57
C LEU A 149 -16.85 0.84 15.36
#